data_AF-A0A9E2H875-F1
#
_entry.id   AF-A0A9E2H875-F1
#
_cell.length_a   1.000
_cell.length_b   1.000
_cell.length_c   1.000
_cell.angle_alpha   90.00
_cell.angle_beta   90.00
_cell.angle_gamma   90.00
#
_symmetry.space_group_name_H-M   'P 1'
#
loop_
_entity.id
_entity.type
_entity.pdbx_description
1 polymer ?
#
loop_
_entity_poly.entity_id
_entity_poly.type
_entity_poly.pdbx_seq_one_letter_code
_entity_poly.pdbx_strand_id
1 'polypeptide(L)'
;MDIVVFLKMVPDVVEELVIGEDGKSLDTQWLRMKLNDPDEHALEEAVILKEKYGGTVTVVAMEAPEVEEVLFTALAKGADRAVKLPGDWT
;
A
#
# COMPACT_ATOMS: atom_id res chain seq x y z
N MET A 1 -17.23 -6.09 13.86
CA MET A 1 -16.06 -6.76 13.25
C MET A 1 -15.00 -5.69 13.05
N ASP A 2 -13.74 -6.01 13.35
CA ASP A 2 -12.63 -5.07 13.15
C ASP A 2 -11.63 -5.73 12.18
N ILE A 3 -11.46 -5.11 11.02
CA ILE A 3 -10.61 -5.63 9.94
C ILE A 3 -9.38 -4.75 9.84
N VAL A 4 -8.21 -5.37 9.76
CA VAL A 4 -6.95 -4.69 9.48
C VAL A 4 -6.46 -5.14 8.11
N VAL A 5 -6.16 -4.18 7.24
CA VAL A 5 -5.59 -4.43 5.92
C VAL A 5 -4.20 -3.80 5.85
N PHE A 6 -3.20 -4.60 5.51
CA PHE A 6 -1.85 -4.11 5.28
C PHE A 6 -1.69 -3.71 3.82
N LEU A 7 -1.15 -2.52 3.59
CA LEU A 7 -0.87 -1.99 2.27
C LEU A 7 0.64 -1.88 2.08
N LYS A 8 1.15 -2.47 1.01
CA LYS A 8 2.56 -2.43 0.65
C LYS A 8 2.77 -1.67 -0.66
N MET A 9 3.75 -0.77 -0.63
CA MET A 9 4.29 -0.16 -1.84
C MET A 9 5.28 -1.13 -2.51
N VAL A 10 5.14 -1.33 -3.81
CA VAL A 10 6.00 -2.20 -4.63
C VAL A 10 6.44 -1.46 -5.90
N PRO A 11 7.57 -1.84 -6.50
CA PRO A 11 7.98 -1.33 -7.81
C PRO A 11 6.89 -1.52 -8.86
N ASP A 12 6.65 -0.49 -9.67
CA ASP A 12 5.79 -0.62 -10.84
C ASP A 12 6.52 -1.38 -11.95
N VAL A 13 6.05 -2.59 -12.24
CA VAL A 13 6.63 -3.47 -13.27
C VAL A 13 6.23 -3.07 -14.70
N VAL A 14 5.39 -2.05 -14.87
CA VAL A 14 5.12 -1.45 -16.18
C VAL A 14 6.33 -0.66 -16.68
N GLU A 15 7.10 -0.07 -15.76
CA GLU A 15 8.35 0.61 -16.07
C GLU A 15 9.52 -0.40 -16.08
N GLU A 16 10.57 -0.10 -16.85
CA GLU A 16 11.72 -0.99 -16.96
C GLU A 16 12.50 -1.00 -15.64
N LEU A 17 12.63 -2.19 -15.04
CA LEU A 17 13.42 -2.40 -13.84
C LEU A 17 14.90 -2.52 -14.21
N VAL A 18 15.71 -1.54 -13.79
CA VAL A 18 17.15 -1.54 -14.02
C VAL A 18 17.87 -2.12 -12.80
N ILE A 19 18.82 -3.03 -13.05
CA ILE A 19 19.68 -3.58 -11.99
C ILE A 19 20.75 -2.54 -11.65
N GLY A 20 20.94 -2.28 -10.35
CA GLY A 20 21.96 -1.36 -9.86
C GLY A 20 23.39 -1.83 -10.16
N GLU A 21 24.35 -0.91 -10.05
CA GLU A 21 25.77 -1.18 -10.34
C GLU A 21 26.37 -2.29 -9.45
N ASP A 22 25.78 -2.55 -8.28
CA ASP A 22 26.18 -3.60 -7.36
C ASP A 22 25.76 -5.02 -7.81
N GLY A 23 24.95 -5.12 -8.87
CA GLY A 23 24.40 -6.38 -9.40
C GLY A 23 23.42 -7.09 -8.46
N LYS A 24 22.91 -6.41 -7.42
CA LYS A 24 22.07 -7.00 -6.35
C LYS A 24 20.83 -6.17 -6.02
N SER A 25 20.86 -4.87 -6.28
CA SER A 25 19.75 -3.94 -6.02
C SER A 25 19.06 -3.53 -7.32
N LEU A 26 17.91 -2.87 -7.18
CA LEU A 26 17.30 -2.11 -8.27
C LEU A 26 17.86 -0.69 -8.24
N ASP A 27 18.07 -0.10 -9.42
CA ASP A 27 18.32 1.33 -9.53
C ASP A 27 17.04 2.08 -9.14
N THR A 28 17.10 2.81 -8.02
CA THR A 28 15.97 3.54 -7.46
C THR A 28 15.82 4.95 -8.02
N GLN A 29 16.74 5.44 -8.87
CA GLN A 29 16.74 6.84 -9.32
C GLN A 29 15.48 7.21 -10.11
N TRP A 30 14.94 6.26 -10.87
CA TRP A 30 13.74 6.42 -11.69
C TRP A 30 12.67 5.37 -11.35
N LEU A 31 12.81 4.69 -10.22
CA LEU A 31 11.90 3.63 -9.82
C LEU A 31 10.58 4.23 -9.32
N ARG A 32 9.52 4.03 -10.09
CA ARG A 32 8.17 4.36 -9.63
C ARG A 32 7.64 3.27 -8.70
N MET A 33 7.03 3.71 -7.60
CA MET A 33 6.34 2.83 -6.66
C MET A 33 4.83 2.89 -6.90
N LYS A 34 4.15 1.77 -6.68
CA LYS A 34 2.68 1.68 -6.69
C LYS A 34 2.19 0.83 -5.52
N LEU A 35 0.90 0.94 -5.20
CA LEU A 35 0.25 -0.02 -4.31
C LEU A 35 0.27 -1.42 -4.93
N ASN A 36 0.58 -2.44 -4.14
CA ASN A 36 0.51 -3.83 -4.55
C ASN A 36 -0.93 -4.24 -4.91
N ASP A 37 -1.16 -4.77 -6.11
CA ASP A 37 -2.52 -5.06 -6.62
C ASP A 37 -3.33 -6.02 -5.71
N PRO A 38 -2.74 -7.11 -5.16
CA PRO A 38 -3.43 -7.95 -4.18
C PRO A 38 -3.87 -7.21 -2.90
N ASP A 39 -3.10 -6.19 -2.47
CA ASP A 39 -3.44 -5.42 -1.27
C ASP A 39 -4.60 -4.46 -1.57
N GLU A 40 -4.69 -3.95 -2.80
CA GLU A 40 -5.86 -3.19 -3.26
C GLU A 40 -7.13 -4.05 -3.26
N HIS A 41 -7.05 -5.30 -3.75
CA HIS A 41 -8.17 -6.24 -3.68
C HIS A 41 -8.54 -6.59 -2.23
N ALA A 42 -7.56 -6.71 -1.33
CA ALA A 42 -7.80 -6.98 0.08
C ALA A 42 -8.55 -5.82 0.77
N LEU A 43 -8.22 -4.56 0.41
CA LEU A 43 -8.96 -3.39 0.85
C LEU A 43 -10.40 -3.42 0.35
N GLU A 44 -10.62 -3.74 -0.93
CA GLU A 44 -11.96 -3.81 -1.52
C GLU A 44 -12.83 -4.87 -0.82
N GLU A 45 -12.31 -6.07 -0.61
CA GLU A 45 -13.05 -7.13 0.10
C GLU A 45 -13.32 -6.73 1.57
N ALA A 46 -12.38 -6.07 2.24
CA ALA A 46 -12.60 -5.58 3.60
C ALA A 46 -13.74 -4.56 3.67
N VAL A 47 -13.85 -3.65 2.69
CA VAL A 47 -14.96 -2.70 2.59
C VAL A 47 -16.28 -3.43 2.33
N ILE A 48 -16.31 -4.41 1.41
CA ILE A 48 -17.51 -5.23 1.15
C ILE A 48 -17.98 -5.97 2.42
N LEU A 49 -17.05 -6.58 3.16
CA LEU A 49 -17.37 -7.29 4.40
C LEU A 49 -17.88 -6.32 5.48
N LYS A 50 -17.30 -5.13 5.58
CA LYS A 50 -17.78 -4.06 6.47
C LYS A 50 -19.20 -3.63 6.10
N GLU A 51 -19.51 -3.42 4.82
CA GLU A 51 -20.85 -3.02 4.38
C GLU A 51 -21.88 -4.12 4.65
N LYS A 52 -21.50 -5.38 4.43
CA LYS A 52 -22.40 -6.53 4.58
C LYS A 52 -22.69 -6.90 6.04
N TYR A 53 -21.69 -6.81 6.91
CA TYR A 53 -21.76 -7.33 8.28
C TYR A 53 -21.63 -6.26 9.36
N GLY A 54 -21.39 -5.01 8.97
CA GLY A 54 -21.01 -3.93 9.87
C GLY A 54 -19.59 -4.09 10.43
N GLY A 55 -19.00 -2.99 10.91
CA GLY A 55 -17.67 -3.02 11.49
C GLY A 55 -16.82 -1.83 11.10
N THR A 56 -15.52 -1.97 11.32
CA THR A 56 -14.51 -0.97 10.94
C THR A 56 -13.38 -1.61 10.13
N VAL A 57 -12.84 -0.84 9.19
CA VAL A 57 -11.64 -1.18 8.42
C VAL A 57 -10.54 -0.19 8.78
N THR A 58 -9.42 -0.70 9.28
CA THR A 58 -8.19 0.07 9.49
C THR A 58 -7.15 -0.37 8.47
N VAL A 59 -6.63 0.58 7.70
CA VAL A 59 -5.49 0.33 6.81
C VAL A 59 -4.17 0.72 7.48
N VAL A 60 -3.14 -0.09 7.24
CA VAL A 60 -1.81 0.12 7.80
C VAL A 60 -0.77 0.01 6.68
N ALA A 61 0.09 1.01 6.57
CA ALA A 61 1.20 1.00 5.63
C ALA A 61 2.50 1.49 6.29
N MET A 62 3.63 0.96 5.84
CA MET A 62 4.96 1.43 6.26
C MET A 62 5.36 2.67 5.46
N GLU A 63 6.18 3.54 6.05
CA GLU A 63 6.77 4.68 5.34
C GLU A 63 7.45 4.20 4.04
N ALA A 64 7.05 4.79 2.92
CA ALA A 64 7.56 4.53 1.59
C ALA A 64 7.22 5.72 0.68
N PRO A 65 7.88 5.88 -0.48
CA PRO A 65 7.47 6.84 -1.49
C PRO A 65 5.97 6.72 -1.80
N GLU A 66 5.30 7.88 -1.93
CA GLU A 66 3.87 8.01 -2.28
C GLU A 66 2.86 7.31 -1.33
N VAL A 67 3.29 6.79 -0.16
CA VAL A 67 2.40 6.02 0.73
C VAL A 67 1.25 6.86 1.31
N GLU A 68 1.46 8.17 1.50
CA GLU A 68 0.41 9.06 2.01
C GLU A 68 -0.78 9.14 1.05
N GLU A 69 -0.51 9.25 -0.25
CA GLU A 69 -1.56 9.26 -1.28
C GLU A 69 -2.36 7.97 -1.25
N VAL A 70 -1.68 6.82 -1.13
CA VAL A 70 -2.32 5.51 -1.01
C VAL A 70 -3.21 5.41 0.24
N LEU A 71 -2.74 5.90 1.39
CA LEU A 71 -3.54 5.91 2.62
C LEU A 71 -4.77 6.83 2.48
N PHE A 72 -4.64 7.99 1.84
CA PHE A 72 -5.78 8.87 1.56
C PHE A 72 -6.77 8.24 0.58
N THR A 73 -6.28 7.58 -0.48
CA THR A 73 -7.12 6.83 -1.40
C THR A 73 -7.86 5.71 -0.67
N ALA A 74 -7.22 5.01 0.25
CA ALA A 74 -7.86 3.96 1.02
C ALA A 74 -8.98 4.48 1.93
N LEU A 75 -8.78 5.63 2.59
CA LEU A 75 -9.83 6.32 3.34
C LEU A 75 -10.99 6.72 2.41
N ALA A 76 -10.69 7.29 1.24
CA ALA A 76 -11.69 7.68 0.25
C ALA A 76 -12.50 6.49 -0.29
N LYS A 77 -11.87 5.31 -0.41
CA LYS A 77 -12.51 4.05 -0.84
C LYS A 77 -13.38 3.40 0.23
N GLY A 78 -13.33 3.83 1.48
CA GLY A 78 -14.23 3.35 2.55
C GLY A 78 -13.56 2.77 3.78
N ALA A 79 -12.22 2.84 3.88
CA ALA A 79 -11.53 2.58 5.15
C ALA A 79 -11.91 3.65 6.20
N ASP A 80 -12.05 3.24 7.46
CA ASP A 80 -12.43 4.15 8.55
C ASP A 80 -11.22 4.86 9.15
N ARG A 81 -10.07 4.17 9.15
CA ARG A 81 -8.83 4.63 9.79
C ARG A 81 -7.65 4.27 8.92
N ALA A 82 -6.65 5.14 8.90
CA ALA A 82 -5.37 4.91 8.27
C ALA A 82 -4.25 5.09 9.29
N VAL A 83 -3.27 4.21 9.24
CA VAL A 83 -2.06 4.26 10.08
C VAL A 83 -0.84 4.19 9.17
N LYS A 84 -0.06 5.28 9.16
CA LYS A 84 1.29 5.27 8.62
C LYS A 84 2.26 4.85 9.72
N LEU A 85 3.07 3.84 9.48
CA LEU A 85 4.14 3.41 10.36
C LEU A 85 5.44 4.12 9.96
N PRO A 86 5.84 5.19 10.68
CA PRO A 86 7.06 5.91 10.36
C PRO A 86 8.27 5.03 10.65
N GLY A 87 9.31 5.19 9.84
CA GLY A 87 10.59 4.53 10.04
C GLY A 87 11.47 4.75 8.83
N ASP A 88 12.78 4.68 9.07
CA ASP A 88 13.76 4.60 7.99
C ASP A 88 14.00 3.11 7.73
N TRP A 89 13.39 2.61 6.66
CA TRP A 89 13.39 1.19 6.30
C TRP A 89 14.35 0.91 5.13
N THR A 90 15.27 1.83 4.87
CA THR A 90 16.35 1.70 3.88
C THR A 90 17.49 0.79 4.33
#